data_AF-L0B9A9-F1
#
_entry.id   AF-L0B9A9-F1
#
_cell.length_a   1.000
_cell.length_b   1.000
_cell.length_c   1.000
_cell.angle_alpha   90.00
_cell.angle_beta   90.00
_cell.angle_gamma   90.00
#
_symmetry.space_group_name_H-M   'P 1'
#
loop_
_entity.id
_entity.type
_entity.pdbx_description
1 polymer ?
#
loop_
_entity_poly.entity_id
_entity_poly.type
_entity_poly.pdbx_seq_one_letter_code
_entity_poly.pdbx_strand_id
1 'polypeptide(L)'
;VNVKETGKVKLVDYSDLNNLKITTIDAALFLHDGGWEHTHRYFMSAANKSDQIAVIDSKERKLVKLINVGKIPHPGRGANFIDPEFGPVWATSHLGDATVSLISTDVNNGKAWQVVRTLTGQGGGSLFLKTHPN
;
A
#
# COMPACT_ATOMS: atom_id res chain seq x y z
N VAL A 1 -0.03 -16.00 -15.78
CA VAL A 1 0.20 -16.55 -14.42
C VAL A 1 -0.34 -15.55 -13.43
N ASN A 2 -1.27 -15.97 -12.56
CA ASN A 2 -1.72 -15.10 -11.48
C ASN A 2 -0.53 -14.86 -10.54
N VAL A 3 -0.11 -13.60 -10.42
CA VAL A 3 1.08 -13.22 -9.64
C VAL A 3 0.73 -13.08 -8.15
N LYS A 4 -0.57 -12.97 -7.84
CA LYS A 4 -1.15 -12.83 -6.50
C LYS A 4 -0.71 -13.94 -5.55
N GLU A 5 -0.88 -15.19 -5.95
CA GLU A 5 -0.59 -16.36 -5.11
C GLU A 5 0.90 -16.52 -4.87
N THR A 6 1.76 -16.00 -5.77
CA THR A 6 3.22 -16.05 -5.61
C THR A 6 3.78 -14.89 -4.78
N GLY A 7 2.96 -13.89 -4.47
CA GLY A 7 3.37 -12.71 -3.70
C GLY A 7 4.49 -11.89 -4.35
N LYS A 8 4.54 -11.87 -5.69
CA LYS A 8 5.56 -11.13 -6.44
C LYS A 8 4.99 -9.83 -7.00
N VAL A 9 5.79 -8.77 -6.96
CA VAL A 9 5.52 -7.53 -7.70
C VAL A 9 6.46 -7.49 -8.90
N LYS A 10 5.93 -7.24 -10.10
CA LYS A 10 6.73 -7.15 -11.33
C LYS A 10 6.75 -5.71 -11.81
N LEU A 11 7.94 -5.11 -11.87
CA LEU A 11 8.15 -3.84 -12.55
C LEU A 11 8.62 -4.17 -13.96
N VAL A 12 7.76 -3.88 -14.93
CA VAL A 12 7.98 -4.19 -16.35
C VAL A 12 8.42 -2.92 -17.06
N ASP A 13 9.64 -2.92 -17.58
CA ASP A 13 10.16 -1.85 -18.41
C ASP A 13 9.66 -2.04 -19.83
N TYR A 14 8.83 -1.11 -20.30
CA TYR A 14 8.20 -1.15 -21.61
C TYR A 14 8.91 -0.24 -22.64
N SER A 15 10.11 0.26 -22.34
CA SER A 15 10.89 1.08 -23.30
C SER A 15 11.37 0.31 -24.53
N ASP A 16 11.55 -1.01 -24.40
CA ASP A 16 11.87 -1.92 -25.49
C ASP A 16 11.10 -3.23 -25.31
N LEU A 17 10.09 -3.44 -26.15
CA LEU A 17 9.23 -4.62 -26.09
C LEU A 17 9.90 -5.86 -26.70
N ASN A 18 10.96 -5.71 -27.50
CA ASN A 18 11.73 -6.82 -28.05
C ASN A 18 12.73 -7.35 -27.03
N ASN A 19 13.27 -6.48 -26.17
CA ASN A 19 14.25 -6.81 -25.13
C ASN A 19 13.70 -6.49 -23.72
N LEU A 20 12.55 -7.09 -23.39
CA LEU A 20 11.79 -6.76 -22.19
C LEU A 20 12.61 -6.95 -20.90
N LYS A 21 12.75 -5.88 -20.12
CA LYS A 21 13.37 -5.94 -18.79
C LYS A 21 12.30 -6.02 -17.71
N ILE A 22 12.41 -7.01 -16.82
CA ILE A 22 11.49 -7.20 -15.71
C ILE A 22 12.28 -7.31 -14.41
N THR A 23 11.96 -6.46 -13.44
CA THR A 23 12.37 -6.66 -12.04
C THR A 23 11.26 -7.38 -11.29
N THR A 24 11.56 -8.54 -10.73
CA THR A 24 10.62 -9.28 -9.87
C THR A 24 11.03 -9.07 -8.41
N ILE A 25 10.10 -8.54 -7.62
CA ILE A 25 10.28 -8.24 -6.20
C ILE A 25 9.44 -9.21 -5.38
N ASP A 26 10.07 -9.79 -4.36
CA ASP A 26 9.40 -10.61 -3.37
C ASP A 26 8.71 -9.68 -2.37
N ALA A 27 7.39 -9.81 -2.22
CA ALA A 27 6.60 -9.02 -1.29
C ALA A 27 5.91 -9.92 -0.26
N ALA A 28 4.61 -10.10 -0.35
CA ALA A 28 3.84 -10.98 0.53
C ALA A 28 2.78 -11.71 -0.31
N LEU A 29 2.35 -12.89 0.14
CA LEU A 29 1.34 -13.67 -0.57
C LEU A 29 0.00 -12.93 -0.62
N PHE A 30 -0.81 -13.24 -1.64
CA PHE A 30 -2.17 -12.69 -1.78
C PHE A 30 -2.23 -11.17 -2.02
N LEU A 31 -1.26 -10.64 -2.78
CA LEU A 31 -1.33 -9.27 -3.30
C LEU A 31 -2.64 -9.04 -4.06
N HIS A 32 -3.27 -7.90 -3.81
CA HIS A 32 -4.58 -7.58 -4.36
C HIS A 32 -4.57 -6.22 -5.04
N ASP A 33 -5.07 -5.21 -4.35
CA ASP A 33 -5.19 -3.83 -4.78
C ASP A 33 -4.15 -2.95 -4.10
N GLY A 34 -4.06 -1.69 -4.53
CA GLY A 34 -3.05 -0.77 -4.07
C GLY A 34 -3.04 0.54 -4.86
N GLY A 35 -2.27 1.49 -4.36
CA GLY A 35 -2.10 2.78 -5.01
C GLY A 35 -0.81 3.47 -4.61
N TRP A 36 -0.53 4.57 -5.29
CA TRP A 36 0.62 5.39 -5.02
C TRP A 36 0.42 6.23 -3.75
N GLU A 37 1.48 6.39 -2.96
CA GLU A 37 1.54 7.49 -2.00
C GLU A 37 1.65 8.84 -2.73
N HIS A 38 1.41 9.95 -2.02
CA HIS A 38 1.27 11.30 -2.59
C HIS A 38 2.37 11.78 -3.55
N THR A 39 3.63 11.34 -3.43
CA THR A 39 4.73 11.73 -4.34
C THR A 39 4.84 10.84 -5.58
N HIS A 40 4.00 9.81 -5.68
CA HIS A 40 4.03 8.79 -6.74
C HIS A 40 5.36 8.04 -6.85
N ARG A 41 6.10 7.90 -5.75
CA ARG A 41 7.33 7.12 -5.70
C ARG A 41 7.09 5.72 -5.14
N TYR A 42 6.31 5.62 -4.07
CA TYR A 42 6.09 4.33 -3.41
C TYR A 42 4.71 3.77 -3.74
N PHE A 43 4.69 2.51 -4.17
CA PHE A 43 3.45 1.78 -4.40
C PHE A 43 3.06 1.01 -3.14
N MET A 44 1.88 1.31 -2.61
CA MET A 44 1.30 0.72 -1.41
C MET A 44 0.30 -0.36 -1.83
N SER A 45 0.60 -1.64 -1.60
CA SER A 45 -0.24 -2.76 -2.05
C SER A 45 -0.72 -3.63 -0.89
N ALA A 46 -2.00 -3.97 -0.86
CA ALA A 46 -2.55 -4.88 0.13
C ALA A 46 -2.21 -6.34 -0.21
N ALA A 47 -1.54 -7.02 0.73
CA ALA A 47 -1.46 -8.47 0.81
C ALA A 47 -2.60 -8.94 1.73
N ASN A 48 -3.82 -8.95 1.18
CA ASN A 48 -5.03 -8.85 2.01
C ASN A 48 -5.26 -10.06 2.92
N LYS A 49 -5.00 -11.29 2.45
CA LYS A 49 -5.10 -12.50 3.29
C LYS A 49 -3.94 -12.67 4.27
N SER A 50 -2.97 -11.76 4.25
CA SER A 50 -1.85 -11.69 5.18
C SER A 50 -1.94 -10.50 6.13
N ASP A 51 -3.05 -9.74 6.12
CA ASP A 51 -3.27 -8.54 6.96
C ASP A 51 -2.12 -7.52 6.88
N GLN A 52 -1.56 -7.37 5.68
CA GLN A 52 -0.35 -6.59 5.43
C GLN A 52 -0.49 -5.61 4.27
N ILE A 53 0.25 -4.50 4.35
CA ILE A 53 0.53 -3.59 3.23
C ILE A 53 2.01 -3.70 2.86
N ALA A 54 2.29 -4.04 1.61
CA ALA A 54 3.62 -4.01 1.02
C ALA A 54 3.91 -2.62 0.45
N VAL A 55 5.09 -2.09 0.78
CA VAL A 55 5.61 -0.80 0.27
C VAL A 55 6.72 -1.09 -0.72
N ILE A 56 6.55 -0.67 -1.97
CA ILE A 56 7.52 -0.87 -3.05
C ILE A 56 8.06 0.49 -3.50
N ASP A 57 9.37 0.68 -3.46
CA ASP A 57 10.02 1.86 -4.05
C ASP A 57 10.16 1.62 -5.56
N SER A 58 9.39 2.36 -6.36
CA SER A 58 9.42 2.21 -7.82
C SER A 58 10.70 2.75 -8.45
N LYS A 59 11.38 3.70 -7.79
CA LYS A 59 12.63 4.29 -8.24
C LYS A 59 13.78 3.33 -8.02
N GLU A 60 13.88 2.80 -6.80
CA GLU A 60 14.95 1.86 -6.41
C GLU A 60 14.61 0.40 -6.78
N ARG A 61 13.39 0.16 -7.28
CA ARG A 61 12.87 -1.16 -7.71
C ARG A 61 13.02 -2.24 -6.64
N LYS A 62 12.67 -1.93 -5.39
CA LYS A 62 12.81 -2.84 -4.24
C LYS A 62 11.63 -2.79 -3.26
N LEU A 63 11.42 -3.87 -2.51
CA LEU A 63 10.56 -3.87 -1.34
C LEU A 63 11.21 -3.01 -0.25
N VAL A 64 10.44 -2.09 0.31
CA VAL A 64 10.86 -1.23 1.43
C VAL A 64 10.43 -1.83 2.76
N LYS A 65 9.15 -2.24 2.86
CA LYS A 65 8.59 -2.77 4.10
C LYS A 65 7.31 -3.57 3.86
N LEU A 66 7.05 -4.51 4.76
CA LEU A 66 5.73 -5.10 4.99
C LEU A 66 5.18 -4.54 6.30
N ILE A 67 3.99 -3.98 6.25
CA ILE A 67 3.37 -3.28 7.38
C ILE A 67 2.13 -4.06 7.79
N ASN A 68 2.09 -4.54 9.04
CA ASN A 68 0.89 -5.18 9.58
C ASN A 68 -0.20 -4.13 9.83
N VAL A 69 -1.43 -4.44 9.44
CA VAL A 69 -2.62 -3.60 9.61
C VAL A 69 -3.78 -4.41 10.20
N GLY A 70 -5.01 -3.91 10.11
CA GLY A 70 -6.21 -4.65 10.51
C GLY A 70 -6.52 -5.80 9.55
N LYS A 71 -7.67 -6.45 9.76
CA LYS A 71 -8.04 -7.69 9.07
C LYS A 71 -8.51 -7.46 7.64
N ILE A 72 -7.89 -8.13 6.67
CA ILE A 72 -8.24 -8.10 5.25
C ILE A 72 -8.29 -6.65 4.72
N PRO A 73 -7.15 -5.95 4.65
CA PRO A 73 -7.10 -4.60 4.11
C PRO A 73 -7.63 -4.59 2.66
N HIS A 74 -8.48 -3.61 2.37
CA HIS A 74 -9.09 -3.41 1.05
C HIS A 74 -9.11 -1.92 0.72
N PRO A 75 -7.96 -1.36 0.26
CA PRO A 75 -7.82 0.07 0.05
C PRO A 75 -8.46 0.61 -1.24
N GLY A 76 -8.74 -0.24 -2.24
CA GLY A 76 -8.80 0.21 -3.62
C GLY A 76 -7.45 0.80 -4.04
N ARG A 77 -7.41 2.12 -4.26
CA ARG A 77 -6.14 2.88 -4.44
C ARG A 77 -5.63 3.53 -3.16
N GLY A 78 -6.39 3.42 -2.07
CA GLY A 78 -6.18 4.14 -0.82
C GLY A 78 -6.51 5.63 -0.93
N ALA A 79 -6.24 6.34 0.16
CA ALA A 79 -6.45 7.77 0.30
C ALA A 79 -5.20 8.45 0.86
N ASN A 80 -4.71 9.47 0.17
CA ASN A 80 -3.55 10.27 0.58
C ASN A 80 -4.02 11.60 1.16
N PHE A 81 -3.53 11.99 2.33
CA PHE A 81 -3.80 13.30 2.92
C PHE A 81 -2.72 13.67 3.96
N ILE A 82 -2.76 14.90 4.45
CA ILE A 82 -1.91 15.36 5.55
C ILE A 82 -2.66 15.12 6.87
N ASP A 83 -2.15 14.22 7.69
CA ASP A 83 -2.57 14.11 9.10
C ASP A 83 -2.01 15.31 9.89
N PRO A 84 -2.82 16.00 10.70
CA PRO A 84 -2.38 17.18 11.44
C PRO A 84 -1.18 16.95 12.38
N GLU A 85 -0.99 15.71 12.85
CA GLU A 85 0.06 15.34 13.80
C GLU A 85 1.21 14.59 13.12
N PHE A 86 0.90 13.74 12.14
CA PHE A 86 1.87 12.82 11.53
C PHE A 86 2.32 13.19 10.11
N GLY A 87 1.81 14.30 9.56
CA GLY A 87 2.17 14.75 8.22
C GLY A 87 1.58 13.84 7.12
N PRO A 88 2.26 13.66 5.98
CA PRO A 88 1.79 12.82 4.89
C PRO A 88 1.48 11.38 5.34
N VAL A 89 0.25 10.95 5.07
CA VAL A 89 -0.22 9.59 5.32
C VAL A 89 -0.94 9.01 4.10
N TRP A 90 -0.86 7.69 3.96
CA TRP A 90 -1.71 6.89 3.09
C TRP A 90 -2.59 6.00 3.95
N ALA A 91 -3.89 5.94 3.65
CA ALA A 91 -4.85 5.20 4.44
C ALA A 91 -5.42 3.97 3.72
N THR A 92 -5.79 2.96 4.50
CA THR A 92 -6.56 1.78 4.08
C THR A 92 -7.68 1.48 5.07
N SER A 93 -8.85 1.12 4.54
CA SER A 93 -9.92 0.48 5.32
C SER A 93 -9.80 -1.04 5.25
N HIS A 94 -10.62 -1.74 6.04
CA HIS A 94 -10.56 -3.17 6.19
C HIS A 94 -11.91 -3.82 5.91
N LEU A 95 -11.87 -4.97 5.22
CA LEU A 95 -13.05 -5.79 4.99
C LEU A 95 -13.37 -6.64 6.22
N GLY A 96 -12.33 -7.12 6.91
CA GLY A 96 -12.46 -8.08 8.01
C GLY A 96 -12.74 -7.46 9.38
N ASP A 97 -12.61 -6.15 9.53
CA ASP A 97 -12.95 -5.40 10.75
C ASP A 97 -13.28 -3.93 10.44
N ALA A 98 -13.64 -3.17 11.48
CA ALA A 98 -14.06 -1.78 11.36
C ALA A 98 -12.90 -0.76 11.37
N THR A 99 -11.65 -1.18 11.27
CA THR A 99 -10.53 -0.26 11.43
C THR A 99 -10.21 0.48 10.12
N VAL A 100 -9.60 1.66 10.25
CA VAL A 100 -8.93 2.37 9.15
C VAL A 100 -7.51 2.70 9.60
N SER A 101 -6.52 2.14 8.93
CA SER A 101 -5.11 2.33 9.28
C SER A 101 -4.52 3.46 8.46
N LEU A 102 -3.86 4.42 9.13
CA LEU A 102 -3.10 5.50 8.53
C LEU A 102 -1.63 5.15 8.63
N ILE A 103 -0.97 5.02 7.48
CA ILE A 103 0.44 4.70 7.37
C ILE A 103 1.19 5.98 7.01
N SER A 104 2.21 6.34 7.78
CA SER A 104 3.05 7.49 7.45
C SER A 104 3.88 7.21 6.19
N THR A 105 3.85 8.16 5.26
CA THR A 105 4.61 8.13 4.00
C THR A 105 5.71 9.18 3.95
N ASP A 106 5.94 9.90 5.06
CA ASP A 106 7.03 10.84 5.21
C ASP A 106 8.36 10.12 5.51
N VAL A 107 9.17 9.94 4.47
CA VAL A 107 10.47 9.25 4.56
C VAL A 107 11.54 10.01 5.34
N ASN A 108 11.33 11.31 5.62
CA ASN A 108 12.26 12.11 6.41
C ASN A 108 11.98 12.00 7.91
N ASN A 109 10.86 11.38 8.28
CA ASN A 109 10.47 11.13 9.66
C ASN A 109 10.87 9.70 10.08
N GLY A 110 11.28 9.52 11.34
CA GLY A 110 11.52 8.20 11.94
C GLY A 110 10.29 7.28 12.00
N LYS A 111 9.09 7.79 11.69
CA LYS A 111 7.82 7.04 11.62
C LYS A 111 7.46 6.54 10.22
N ALA A 112 8.29 6.76 9.20
CA ALA A 112 8.03 6.28 7.85
C ALA A 112 7.67 4.79 7.84
N TRP A 113 6.62 4.43 7.08
CA TRP A 113 6.19 3.04 6.87
C TRP A 113 5.73 2.34 8.17
N GLN A 114 5.12 3.11 9.07
CA GLN A 114 4.48 2.61 10.28
C GLN A 114 3.02 3.04 10.30
N VAL A 115 2.16 2.21 10.88
CA VAL A 115 0.80 2.64 11.24
C VAL A 115 0.92 3.66 12.36
N VAL A 116 0.60 4.91 12.06
CA VAL A 116 0.73 6.04 13.00
C VAL A 116 -0.58 6.36 13.69
N ARG A 117 -1.71 5.97 13.09
CA ARG A 117 -3.05 6.14 13.66
C ARG A 117 -3.95 5.02 13.16
N THR A 118 -4.81 4.52 14.04
CA THR A 118 -5.89 3.61 13.69
C THR A 118 -7.21 4.28 14.08
N LEU A 119 -8.08 4.48 13.11
CA LEU A 119 -9.42 5.03 13.30
C LEU A 119 -10.45 3.89 13.30
N THR A 120 -11.63 4.18 13.86
CA THR A 120 -12.79 3.29 13.77
C THR A 120 -13.75 3.82 12.71
N GLY A 121 -13.99 3.04 11.67
CA GLY A 121 -15.00 3.27 10.65
C GLY A 121 -16.38 2.77 11.09
N GLN A 122 -17.32 2.69 10.14
CA GLN A 122 -18.72 2.35 10.41
C GLN A 122 -18.95 0.88 10.79
N GLY A 123 -18.01 -0.01 10.47
CA GLY A 123 -18.13 -1.46 10.65
C GLY A 123 -17.17 -2.21 9.73
N GLY A 124 -17.18 -3.55 9.82
CA GLY A 124 -16.53 -4.41 8.83
C GLY A 124 -17.22 -4.34 7.46
N GLY A 125 -16.57 -4.86 6.43
CA GLY A 125 -17.12 -4.87 5.07
C GLY A 125 -16.75 -3.64 4.22
N SER A 126 -15.82 -2.79 4.68
CA SER A 126 -15.39 -1.63 3.89
C SER A 126 -14.58 -2.06 2.67
N LEU A 127 -14.92 -1.50 1.50
CA LEU A 127 -14.25 -1.78 0.23
C LEU A 127 -13.41 -0.61 -0.28
N PHE A 128 -13.80 0.62 0.05
CA PHE A 128 -13.18 1.82 -0.50
C PHE A 128 -13.15 2.94 0.54
N LEU A 129 -12.11 3.75 0.43
CA LEU A 129 -11.99 5.05 1.09
C LEU A 129 -11.53 6.08 0.06
N LYS A 130 -11.87 7.35 0.30
CA LYS A 130 -11.54 8.43 -0.64
C LYS A 130 -11.30 9.75 0.08
N THR A 131 -10.45 10.55 -0.54
CA THR A 131 -10.18 11.94 -0.20
C THR A 131 -9.70 12.67 -1.46
N HIS A 132 -9.56 13.99 -1.39
CA HIS A 132 -9.02 14.83 -2.47
C HIS A 132 -8.22 16.00 -1.86
N PRO A 133 -7.12 16.45 -2.48
CA PRO A 133 -6.45 17.70 -2.07
C PRO A 133 -7.39 18.90 -2.17
N ASN A 134 -7.32 19.84 -1.23
CA ASN A 134 -8.06 21.10 -1.36
C ASN A 134 -7.42 22.01 -2.41
#